data_AF-A0A3D9ZYA9-F1
#
_entry.id   AF-A0A3D9ZYA9-F1
#
_cell.length_a   1.000
_cell.length_b   1.000
_cell.length_c   1.000
_cell.angle_alpha   90.00
_cell.angle_beta   90.00
_cell.angle_gamma   90.00
#
_symmetry.space_group_name_H-M   'P 1'
#
loop_
_entity.id
_entity.type
_entity.pdbx_description
1 polymer ?
#
loop_
_entity_poly.entity_id
_entity_poly.type
_entity_poly.pdbx_seq_one_letter_code
_entity_poly.pdbx_strand_id
1 'polypeptide(L)'
;MERGRTWLRGPMSLGRHVAVVLLAAVLVFVIAAAALWLAVGAPRLPQGAAFTVTNQLELIKLALAVVAGVGGVVALVVAYRRQAVVEKENERAVAAARRDDTRLFNERFGSSTTQLGHERPAVRAAAVYAVAGLADDAPSQELRQTCVSALCAYLRLPYEPDPSAAGWIAGEDEIRRAIIGSIRAHLAPGPLPSWNGCSFNLRNAVLDAIGLPGIHLTDGTHLNFTGCRVVGGAVDLRGARLAGGRMTFTGLELVAGARFVFDGAVAEGTRFEGDPLPADVAAFLAG
;
A
#
# COMPACT_ATOMS: atom_id res chain seq x y z
N MET A 1 -3.29 36.65 30.42
CA MET A 1 -3.19 35.91 29.15
C MET A 1 -4.32 34.89 29.09
N GLU A 2 -5.23 35.10 28.17
CA GLU A 2 -6.56 34.49 28.07
C GLU A 2 -6.58 33.11 27.41
N ARG A 3 -7.48 32.26 27.94
CA ARG A 3 -8.38 31.28 27.30
C ARG A 3 -7.91 30.55 26.03
N GLY A 4 -7.75 29.23 26.19
CA GLY A 4 -7.88 28.23 25.12
C GLY A 4 -8.61 26.97 25.59
N ARG A 5 -9.77 27.10 26.25
CA ARG A 5 -10.68 25.96 26.52
C ARG A 5 -11.52 25.70 25.28
N THR A 6 -11.04 24.85 24.38
CA THR A 6 -11.83 24.30 23.28
C THR A 6 -12.84 23.31 23.84
N TRP A 7 -14.11 23.74 23.86
CA TRP A 7 -15.25 22.92 24.23
C TRP A 7 -15.35 21.71 23.30
N LEU A 8 -14.95 20.55 23.80
CA LEU A 8 -15.38 19.25 23.31
C LEU A 8 -16.91 19.19 23.47
N ARG A 9 -17.65 19.56 22.43
CA ARG A 9 -19.06 19.21 22.31
C ARG A 9 -19.10 17.68 22.21
N GLY A 10 -19.32 17.03 23.35
CA GLY A 10 -19.55 15.59 23.41
C GLY A 10 -20.63 15.18 22.40
N PRO A 11 -20.54 13.97 21.82
CA PRO A 11 -21.51 13.50 20.84
C PRO A 11 -22.89 13.54 21.51
N MET A 12 -23.76 14.46 21.06
CA MET A 12 -25.08 14.56 21.67
C MET A 12 -25.76 13.20 21.52
N SER A 13 -26.19 12.62 22.64
CA SER A 13 -26.83 11.31 22.68
C SER A 13 -27.92 11.25 21.62
N LEU A 14 -28.05 10.10 20.97
CA LEU A 14 -28.95 9.82 19.85
C LEU A 14 -30.37 10.44 20.05
N GLY A 15 -30.88 10.42 21.28
CA GLY A 15 -32.15 11.02 21.66
C GLY A 15 -32.23 12.54 21.54
N ARG A 16 -31.14 13.29 21.80
CA ARG A 16 -31.12 14.76 21.68
C ARG A 16 -31.23 15.21 20.23
N HIS A 17 -30.59 14.52 19.29
CA HIS A 17 -30.71 14.86 17.87
C HIS A 17 -32.12 14.60 17.33
N VAL A 18 -32.73 13.48 17.71
CA VAL A 18 -34.12 13.16 17.34
C VAL A 18 -35.08 14.18 17.96
N ALA A 19 -34.90 14.51 19.24
CA ALA A 19 -35.71 15.52 19.92
C ALA A 19 -35.59 16.91 19.24
N VAL A 20 -34.38 17.33 18.86
CA VAL A 20 -34.17 18.61 18.18
C VAL A 20 -34.86 18.67 16.81
N VAL A 21 -34.79 17.60 16.01
CA VAL A 21 -35.44 17.57 14.70
C VAL A 21 -36.97 17.56 14.83
N LEU A 22 -37.51 16.79 15.79
CA LEU A 22 -38.95 16.80 16.07
C LEU A 22 -39.42 18.17 16.58
N LEU A 23 -38.67 18.78 17.50
CA LEU A 23 -38.97 20.13 18.00
C LEU A 23 -38.90 21.18 16.89
N ALA A 24 -37.93 21.10 15.98
CA ALA A 24 -37.84 21.99 14.83
C ALA A 24 -39.03 21.81 13.87
N ALA A 25 -39.46 20.57 13.63
CA ALA A 25 -40.63 20.30 12.79
C ALA A 25 -41.93 20.84 13.43
N VAL A 26 -42.11 20.65 14.74
CA VAL A 26 -43.22 21.23 15.51
C VAL A 26 -43.17 22.76 15.47
N LEU A 27 -42.00 23.36 15.63
CA LEU A 27 -41.83 24.81 15.59
C LEU A 27 -42.22 25.39 14.22
N VAL A 28 -41.75 24.78 13.12
CA VAL A 28 -42.12 25.19 11.76
C VAL A 28 -43.63 25.07 11.54
N PHE A 29 -44.26 24.01 12.05
CA PHE A 29 -45.71 23.83 11.99
C PHE A 29 -46.46 24.93 12.76
N VAL A 30 -46.03 25.25 13.99
CA VAL A 30 -46.63 26.32 14.80
C VAL A 30 -46.48 27.68 14.12
N ILE A 31 -45.32 27.97 13.54
CA ILE A 31 -45.08 29.22 12.81
C ILE A 31 -45.99 29.31 11.57
N ALA A 32 -46.12 28.23 10.80
CA ALA A 32 -47.01 28.20 9.63
C ALA A 32 -48.48 28.38 10.03
N ALA A 33 -48.92 27.72 11.11
CA ALA A 33 -50.28 27.86 11.63
C ALA A 33 -50.55 29.29 12.15
N ALA A 34 -49.60 29.91 12.85
CA ALA A 34 -49.70 31.29 13.32
C ALA A 34 -49.68 32.29 12.16
N ALA A 35 -48.83 32.09 11.16
CA ALA A 35 -48.79 32.93 9.96
C ALA A 35 -50.10 32.84 9.17
N LEU A 36 -50.67 31.64 9.03
CA LEU A 36 -51.98 31.44 8.41
C LEU A 36 -53.08 32.12 9.23
N TRP A 37 -53.03 32.02 10.56
CA TRP A 37 -53.99 32.67 11.46
C TRP A 37 -53.93 34.20 11.36
N LEU A 38 -52.74 34.77 11.22
CA LEU A 38 -52.54 36.21 11.03
C LEU A 38 -52.96 36.66 9.62
N ALA A 39 -52.73 35.84 8.59
CA ALA A 39 -53.06 36.18 7.21
C ALA A 39 -54.56 36.07 6.91
N VAL A 40 -55.26 35.10 7.51
CA VAL A 40 -56.69 34.83 7.28
C VAL A 40 -57.58 35.49 8.36
N GLY A 41 -56.98 35.92 9.48
CA GLY A 41 -57.69 36.44 10.64
C GLY A 41 -58.28 35.33 11.52
N ALA A 42 -58.60 35.66 12.78
CA ALA A 42 -59.10 34.66 13.73
C ALA A 42 -60.42 34.02 13.23
N PRO A 43 -60.53 32.67 13.21
CA PRO A 43 -61.74 32.02 12.77
C PRO A 43 -62.87 32.44 13.70
N ARG A 44 -63.85 33.18 13.18
CA ARG A 44 -65.07 33.48 13.91
C ARG A 44 -65.80 32.16 14.06
N LEU A 45 -65.69 31.53 15.25
CA LEU A 45 -66.46 30.34 15.59
C LEU A 45 -67.95 30.69 15.41
N PRO A 46 -68.66 30.09 14.44
CA PRO A 46 -70.06 30.38 14.25
C PRO A 46 -70.82 29.90 15.49
N GLN A 47 -71.38 30.83 16.24
CA GLN A 47 -72.40 30.49 17.24
C GLN A 47 -73.64 30.03 16.44
N GLY A 48 -73.74 28.72 16.19
CA GLY A 48 -74.96 28.07 15.71
C GLY A 48 -74.97 27.43 14.31
N ALA A 49 -73.86 27.32 13.57
CA ALA A 49 -73.89 26.71 12.24
C ALA A 49 -73.74 25.17 12.29
N ALA A 50 -74.70 24.43 11.73
CA ALA A 50 -74.58 23.00 11.51
C ALA A 50 -73.40 22.71 10.55
N PHE A 51 -72.45 21.86 10.97
CA PHE A 51 -71.31 21.47 10.14
C PHE A 51 -71.78 20.89 8.80
N THR A 52 -71.49 21.58 7.69
CA THR A 52 -71.73 21.07 6.34
C THR A 52 -70.64 20.07 5.96
N VAL A 53 -70.99 18.99 5.25
CA VAL A 53 -70.08 17.89 4.83
C VAL A 53 -68.81 18.41 4.15
N THR A 54 -68.92 19.49 3.37
CA THR A 54 -67.79 20.13 2.66
C THR A 54 -66.69 20.63 3.60
N ASN A 55 -67.04 21.27 4.73
CA ASN A 55 -66.06 21.76 5.71
C ASN A 55 -65.33 20.61 6.43
N GLN A 56 -66.03 19.49 6.68
CA GLN A 56 -65.40 18.32 7.28
C GLN A 56 -64.36 17.70 6.34
N LEU A 57 -64.65 17.66 5.03
CA LEU A 57 -63.72 17.16 4.02
C LEU A 57 -62.47 18.04 3.88
N GLU A 58 -62.58 19.36 3.94
CA GLU A 58 -61.41 20.25 3.90
C GLU A 58 -60.51 20.08 5.13
N LEU A 59 -61.12 19.96 6.31
CA LEU A 59 -60.37 19.72 7.55
C LEU A 59 -59.61 18.38 7.50
N ILE A 60 -60.25 17.33 6.99
CA ILE A 60 -59.62 16.01 6.81
C ILE A 60 -58.48 16.09 5.79
N LYS A 61 -58.65 16.78 4.66
CA LYS A 61 -57.58 16.97 3.66
C LYS A 61 -56.38 17.70 4.25
N LEU A 62 -56.62 18.77 5.02
CA LEU A 62 -55.56 19.51 5.71
C LEU A 62 -54.83 18.62 6.71
N ALA A 63 -55.56 17.87 7.54
CA ALA A 63 -54.98 16.95 8.51
C ALA A 63 -54.12 15.88 7.83
N LEU A 64 -54.61 15.28 6.73
CA LEU A 64 -53.86 14.29 5.94
C LEU A 64 -52.60 14.89 5.32
N ALA A 65 -52.66 16.11 4.77
CA ALA A 65 -51.51 16.79 4.18
C ALA A 65 -50.41 17.08 5.23
N VAL A 66 -50.80 17.51 6.44
CA VAL A 66 -49.86 17.73 7.54
C VAL A 66 -49.20 16.44 7.98
N VAL A 67 -49.98 15.36 8.18
CA VAL A 67 -49.45 14.05 8.57
C VAL A 67 -48.50 13.50 7.50
N ALA A 68 -48.87 13.63 6.22
CA ALA A 68 -48.02 13.23 5.11
C ALA A 68 -46.71 14.05 5.06
N GLY A 69 -46.78 15.37 5.28
CA GLY A 69 -45.60 16.23 5.33
C GLY A 69 -44.63 15.86 6.45
N VAL A 70 -45.15 15.62 7.66
CA VAL A 70 -44.34 15.15 8.80
C VAL A 70 -43.74 13.79 8.52
N GLY A 71 -44.53 12.85 7.97
CA GLY A 71 -44.06 11.52 7.58
C GLY A 71 -42.92 11.58 6.55
N GLY A 72 -43.01 12.47 5.55
CA GLY A 72 -41.98 12.68 4.55
C GLY A 72 -40.66 13.19 5.13
N VAL A 73 -40.71 14.17 6.04
CA VAL A 73 -39.50 14.68 6.72
C VAL A 73 -38.85 13.59 7.58
N VAL A 74 -39.65 12.83 8.34
CA VAL A 74 -39.14 11.71 9.14
C VAL A 74 -38.47 10.66 8.25
N ALA A 75 -39.10 10.29 7.12
CA ALA A 75 -38.53 9.35 6.17
C ALA A 75 -37.20 9.84 5.60
N LEU A 76 -37.11 11.11 5.22
CA LEU A 76 -35.87 11.72 4.70
C LEU A 76 -34.75 11.71 5.75
N VAL A 77 -35.06 12.05 7.00
CA VAL A 77 -34.08 12.04 8.11
C VAL A 77 -33.59 10.63 8.37
N VAL A 78 -34.48 9.63 8.38
CA VAL A 78 -34.09 8.21 8.55
C VAL A 78 -33.20 7.74 7.39
N ALA A 79 -33.54 8.10 6.15
CA ALA A 79 -32.74 7.76 4.98
C ALA A 79 -31.34 8.37 5.05
N TYR A 80 -31.24 9.67 5.33
CA TYR A 80 -29.95 10.36 5.51
C TYR A 80 -29.12 9.78 6.65
N ARG A 81 -29.76 9.44 7.78
CA ARG A 81 -29.07 8.82 8.92
C ARG A 81 -28.55 7.42 8.59
N ARG A 82 -29.35 6.60 7.91
CA ARG A 82 -28.91 5.29 7.43
C ARG A 82 -27.70 5.43 6.51
N GLN A 83 -27.76 6.36 5.56
CA GLN A 83 -26.63 6.63 4.67
C GLN A 83 -25.37 7.06 5.45
N ALA A 84 -25.48 8.01 6.38
CA ALA A 84 -24.35 8.48 7.16
C ALA A 84 -23.73 7.41 8.09
N VAL A 85 -24.53 6.43 8.54
CA VAL A 85 -24.03 5.27 9.30
C VAL A 85 -23.29 4.31 8.38
N VAL A 86 -23.87 3.97 7.23
CA VAL A 86 -23.27 3.08 6.24
C VAL A 86 -21.93 3.62 5.72
N GLU A 87 -21.83 4.93 5.45
CA GLU A 87 -20.58 5.58 5.03
C GLU A 87 -19.48 5.40 6.09
N LYS A 88 -19.79 5.66 7.36
CA LYS A 88 -18.84 5.49 8.47
C LYS A 88 -18.45 4.03 8.72
N GLU A 89 -19.39 3.11 8.55
CA GLU A 89 -19.12 1.68 8.64
C GLU A 89 -18.21 1.22 7.52
N ASN A 90 -18.42 1.71 6.29
CA ASN A 90 -17.56 1.43 5.15
C ASN A 90 -16.14 2.00 5.36
N GLU A 91 -16.01 3.24 5.82
CA GLU A 91 -14.71 3.84 6.17
C GLU A 91 -13.96 3.00 7.21
N ARG A 92 -14.66 2.55 8.26
CA ARG A 92 -14.07 1.68 9.29
C ARG A 92 -13.70 0.32 8.74
N ALA A 93 -14.52 -0.27 7.87
CA ALA A 93 -14.27 -1.57 7.24
C ALA A 93 -13.04 -1.50 6.33
N VAL A 94 -12.90 -0.46 5.51
CA VAL A 94 -11.71 -0.23 4.67
C VAL A 94 -10.47 -0.02 5.53
N ALA A 95 -10.57 0.76 6.61
CA ALA A 95 -9.46 0.97 7.53
C ALA A 95 -9.07 -0.29 8.31
N ALA A 96 -10.03 -1.17 8.61
CA ALA A 96 -9.78 -2.47 9.24
C ALA A 96 -9.13 -3.44 8.27
N ALA A 97 -9.66 -3.57 7.04
CA ALA A 97 -9.10 -4.41 5.99
C ALA A 97 -7.64 -4.06 5.70
N ARG A 98 -7.30 -2.78 5.57
CA ARG A 98 -5.91 -2.34 5.37
C ARG A 98 -4.97 -2.74 6.52
N ARG A 99 -5.46 -2.72 7.76
CA ARG A 99 -4.67 -3.15 8.93
C ARG A 99 -4.50 -4.66 8.95
N ASP A 100 -5.56 -5.41 8.61
CA ASP A 100 -5.51 -6.86 8.53
C ASP A 100 -4.57 -7.33 7.42
N ASP A 101 -4.56 -6.69 6.24
CA ASP A 101 -3.60 -6.98 5.17
C ASP A 101 -2.15 -6.78 5.64
N THR A 102 -1.89 -5.67 6.33
CA THR A 102 -0.55 -5.38 6.88
C THR A 102 -0.16 -6.38 7.98
N ARG A 103 -1.11 -6.77 8.84
CA ARG A 103 -0.87 -7.79 9.89
C ARG A 103 -0.54 -9.14 9.27
N LEU A 104 -1.37 -9.61 8.33
CA LEU A 104 -1.18 -10.88 7.63
C LEU A 104 0.14 -10.90 6.85
N PHE A 105 0.49 -9.78 6.21
CA PHE A 105 1.80 -9.63 5.57
C PHE A 105 2.94 -9.83 6.57
N ASN A 106 2.91 -9.12 7.71
CA ASN A 106 3.96 -9.21 8.73
C ASN A 106 4.08 -10.61 9.34
N GLU A 107 2.96 -11.31 9.56
CA GLU A 107 2.94 -12.68 10.05
C GLU A 107 3.58 -13.65 9.04
N ARG A 108 3.18 -13.58 7.76
CA ARG A 108 3.77 -14.40 6.69
C ARG A 108 5.24 -14.08 6.47
N PHE A 109 5.62 -12.80 6.56
CA PHE A 109 7.00 -12.35 6.45
C PHE A 109 7.86 -12.89 7.60
N GLY A 110 7.37 -12.82 8.84
CA GLY A 110 8.06 -13.38 10.00
C GLY A 110 8.24 -14.90 9.89
N SER A 111 7.22 -15.61 9.41
CA SER A 111 7.31 -17.06 9.17
C SER A 111 8.32 -17.40 8.08
N SER A 112 8.27 -16.69 6.94
CA SER A 112 9.15 -16.96 5.79
C SER A 112 10.61 -16.62 6.10
N THR A 113 10.88 -15.52 6.81
CA THR A 113 12.25 -15.18 7.22
C THR A 113 12.81 -16.14 8.28
N THR A 114 11.96 -16.71 9.15
CA THR A 114 12.35 -17.81 10.04
C THR A 114 12.77 -19.05 9.24
N GLN A 115 12.00 -19.41 8.20
CA GLN A 115 12.33 -20.53 7.32
C GLN A 115 13.60 -20.27 6.48
N LEU A 116 13.89 -19.01 6.15
CA LEU A 116 15.11 -18.63 5.45
C LEU A 116 16.37 -18.89 6.29
N GLY A 117 16.26 -18.82 7.63
CA GLY A 117 17.33 -19.17 8.57
C GLY A 117 17.38 -20.65 8.96
N HIS A 118 16.62 -21.52 8.31
CA HIS A 118 16.47 -22.92 8.70
C HIS A 118 17.72 -23.76 8.36
N GLU A 119 18.04 -24.75 9.20
CA GLU A 119 19.24 -25.60 9.03
C GLU A 119 19.21 -26.42 7.72
N ARG A 120 18.02 -26.89 7.33
CA ARG A 120 17.80 -27.67 6.10
C ARG A 120 17.79 -26.77 4.85
N PRO A 121 18.70 -27.00 3.86
CA PRO A 121 18.75 -26.20 2.63
C PRO A 121 17.44 -26.15 1.84
N ALA A 122 16.72 -27.27 1.76
CA ALA A 122 15.44 -27.34 1.05
C ALA A 122 14.38 -26.39 1.64
N VAL A 123 14.37 -26.19 2.97
CA VAL A 123 13.45 -25.25 3.63
C VAL A 123 13.85 -23.81 3.32
N ARG A 124 15.16 -23.51 3.33
CA ARG A 124 15.67 -22.18 2.92
C ARG A 124 15.33 -21.85 1.47
N ALA A 125 15.49 -22.82 0.56
CA ALA A 125 15.13 -22.66 -0.84
C ALA A 125 13.64 -22.37 -1.04
N ALA A 126 12.76 -23.09 -0.34
CA ALA A 126 11.32 -22.79 -0.36
C ALA A 126 11.02 -21.38 0.20
N ALA A 127 11.71 -20.99 1.27
CA ALA A 127 11.57 -19.67 1.88
C ALA A 127 11.94 -18.52 0.93
N VAL A 128 12.95 -18.70 0.07
CA VAL A 128 13.32 -17.69 -0.95
C VAL A 128 12.12 -17.35 -1.85
N TYR A 129 11.44 -18.37 -2.37
CA TYR A 129 10.26 -18.16 -3.22
C TYR A 129 9.07 -17.60 -2.44
N ALA A 130 8.90 -18.00 -1.18
CA ALA A 130 7.86 -17.43 -0.31
C ALA A 130 8.09 -15.93 -0.04
N VAL A 131 9.34 -15.52 0.23
CA VAL A 131 9.70 -14.10 0.42
C VAL A 131 9.57 -13.32 -0.89
N ALA A 132 9.92 -13.91 -2.03
CA ALA A 132 9.71 -13.28 -3.34
C ALA A 132 8.21 -13.04 -3.62
N GLY A 133 7.36 -14.06 -3.41
CA GLY A 133 5.91 -13.91 -3.55
C GLY A 133 5.32 -12.89 -2.57
N LEU A 134 5.86 -12.78 -1.36
CA LEU A 134 5.48 -11.69 -0.44
C LEU A 134 5.87 -10.31 -1.00
N ALA A 135 7.02 -10.18 -1.65
CA ALA A 135 7.41 -8.91 -2.27
C ALA A 135 6.44 -8.50 -3.40
N ASP A 136 5.92 -9.48 -4.13
CA ASP A 136 4.95 -9.30 -5.21
C ASP A 136 3.59 -8.80 -4.69
N ASP A 137 3.12 -9.40 -3.59
CA ASP A 137 1.84 -9.08 -2.94
C ASP A 137 1.96 -7.94 -1.89
N ALA A 138 3.11 -7.28 -1.81
CA ALA A 138 3.37 -6.31 -0.75
C ALA A 138 2.41 -5.09 -0.84
N PRO A 139 1.74 -4.70 0.28
CA PRO A 139 0.75 -3.63 0.24
C PRO A 139 1.36 -2.21 0.18
N SER A 140 2.67 -2.07 0.32
CA SER A 140 3.40 -0.82 0.07
C SER A 140 4.80 -1.08 -0.48
N GLN A 141 5.39 -0.06 -1.13
CA GLN A 141 6.76 -0.10 -1.62
C GLN A 141 7.77 -0.35 -0.48
N GLU A 142 7.53 0.17 0.72
CA GLU A 142 8.44 -0.06 1.86
C GLU A 142 8.43 -1.53 2.30
N LEU A 143 7.27 -2.18 2.26
CA LEU A 143 7.15 -3.61 2.60
C LEU A 143 7.75 -4.49 1.51
N ARG A 144 7.61 -4.13 0.23
CA ARG A 144 8.35 -4.79 -0.87
C ARG A 144 9.86 -4.66 -0.65
N GLN A 145 10.33 -3.45 -0.35
CA GLN A 145 11.74 -3.20 -0.03
C GLN A 145 12.21 -4.04 1.16
N THR A 146 11.35 -4.29 2.15
CA THR A 146 11.68 -5.14 3.30
C THR A 146 11.93 -6.59 2.87
N CYS A 147 11.09 -7.16 1.99
CA CYS A 147 11.33 -8.49 1.40
C CYS A 147 12.62 -8.54 0.58
N VAL A 148 12.85 -7.58 -0.32
CA VAL A 148 14.08 -7.48 -1.11
C VAL A 148 15.31 -7.38 -0.21
N SER A 149 15.21 -6.58 0.87
CA SER A 149 16.30 -6.41 1.83
C SER A 149 16.62 -7.70 2.60
N ALA A 150 15.62 -8.54 2.91
CA ALA A 150 15.84 -9.84 3.54
C ALA A 150 16.60 -10.80 2.61
N LEU A 151 16.23 -10.87 1.34
CA LEU A 151 16.92 -11.66 0.32
C LEU A 151 18.37 -11.16 0.12
N CYS A 152 18.57 -9.85 0.01
CA CYS A 152 19.91 -9.27 -0.08
C CYS A 152 20.73 -9.47 1.20
N ALA A 153 20.11 -9.44 2.38
CA ALA A 153 20.80 -9.75 3.63
C ALA A 153 21.29 -11.20 3.67
N TYR A 154 20.51 -12.14 3.16
CA TYR A 154 20.94 -13.53 3.02
C TYR A 154 22.16 -13.64 2.09
N LEU A 155 22.16 -12.96 0.93
CA LEU A 155 23.31 -12.95 0.02
C LEU A 155 24.60 -12.37 0.65
N ARG A 156 24.47 -11.53 1.68
CA ARG A 156 25.59 -10.93 2.42
C ARG A 156 26.13 -11.82 3.55
N LEU A 157 25.50 -12.95 3.86
CA LEU A 157 26.07 -13.92 4.80
C LEU A 157 27.40 -14.47 4.27
N PRO A 158 28.31 -14.97 5.12
CA PRO A 158 29.53 -15.63 4.66
C PRO A 158 29.24 -16.68 3.57
N TYR A 159 30.11 -16.76 2.58
CA TYR A 159 29.99 -17.68 1.47
C TYR A 159 31.36 -18.22 1.11
N GLU A 160 31.43 -19.54 0.92
CA GLU A 160 32.56 -20.22 0.34
C GLU A 160 32.02 -21.02 -0.86
N PRO A 161 32.27 -20.57 -2.10
CA PRO A 161 31.81 -21.28 -3.28
C PRO A 161 32.64 -22.50 -3.66
N ASP A 162 33.90 -22.58 -3.20
CA ASP A 162 34.79 -23.70 -3.53
C ASP A 162 34.36 -24.98 -2.78
N PRO A 163 33.88 -26.04 -3.47
CA PRO A 163 33.46 -27.29 -2.85
C PRO A 163 34.57 -28.01 -2.07
N SER A 164 35.83 -27.66 -2.30
CA SER A 164 36.99 -28.24 -1.62
C SER A 164 37.41 -27.47 -0.36
N ALA A 165 36.86 -26.28 -0.10
CA ALA A 165 37.23 -25.44 1.02
C ALA A 165 36.46 -25.78 2.31
N ALA A 166 37.12 -25.60 3.47
CA ALA A 166 36.58 -26.00 4.78
C ALA A 166 35.32 -25.24 5.22
N GLY A 167 34.98 -24.12 4.58
CA GLY A 167 33.78 -23.32 4.85
C GLY A 167 32.60 -23.59 3.89
N TRP A 168 32.76 -24.51 2.95
CA TRP A 168 31.74 -24.80 1.94
C TRP A 168 30.52 -25.50 2.55
N ILE A 169 29.34 -25.05 2.12
CA ILE A 169 28.06 -25.58 2.58
C ILE A 169 27.30 -26.14 1.37
N ALA A 170 27.02 -27.45 1.40
CA ALA A 170 26.28 -28.11 0.35
C ALA A 170 24.88 -27.50 0.13
N GLY A 171 24.57 -27.16 -1.12
CA GLY A 171 23.28 -26.58 -1.54
C GLY A 171 23.14 -25.09 -1.30
N GLU A 172 24.14 -24.42 -0.70
CA GLU A 172 24.11 -22.98 -0.47
C GLU A 172 24.18 -22.18 -1.78
N ASP A 173 24.92 -22.69 -2.75
CA ASP A 173 25.02 -22.17 -4.10
C ASP A 173 23.65 -22.16 -4.82
N GLU A 174 22.84 -23.21 -4.65
CA GLU A 174 21.51 -23.30 -5.23
C GLU A 174 20.55 -22.25 -4.65
N ILE A 175 20.58 -22.05 -3.32
CA ILE A 175 19.75 -21.04 -2.64
C ILE A 175 20.11 -19.63 -3.12
N ARG A 176 21.41 -19.31 -3.19
CA ARG A 176 21.88 -18.00 -3.67
C ARG A 176 21.52 -17.78 -5.14
N ARG A 177 21.64 -18.81 -5.99
CA ARG A 177 21.17 -18.77 -7.39
C ARG A 177 19.67 -18.52 -7.47
N ALA A 178 18.87 -19.14 -6.60
CA ALA A 178 17.42 -18.88 -6.54
C ALA A 178 17.12 -17.41 -6.19
N ILE A 179 17.87 -16.82 -5.25
CA ILE A 179 17.71 -15.40 -4.91
C ILE A 179 18.06 -14.49 -6.10
N ILE A 180 19.22 -14.70 -6.72
CA ILE A 180 19.65 -13.91 -7.89
C ILE A 180 18.68 -14.11 -9.07
N GLY A 181 18.19 -15.33 -9.27
CA GLY A 181 17.16 -15.66 -10.26
C GLY A 181 15.85 -14.91 -10.03
N SER A 182 15.38 -14.84 -8.78
CA SER A 182 14.23 -14.02 -8.40
C SER A 182 14.47 -12.54 -8.68
N ILE A 183 15.62 -11.98 -8.26
CA ILE A 183 15.96 -10.57 -8.55
C ILE A 183 15.93 -10.30 -10.06
N ARG A 184 16.57 -11.16 -10.86
CA ARG A 184 16.56 -11.05 -12.32
C ARG A 184 15.13 -11.07 -12.87
N ALA A 185 14.32 -12.03 -12.45
CA ALA A 185 12.98 -12.22 -13.00
C ALA A 185 12.06 -10.99 -12.78
N HIS A 186 12.22 -10.29 -11.66
CA HIS A 186 11.42 -9.10 -11.34
C HIS A 186 12.02 -7.78 -11.85
N LEU A 187 13.28 -7.80 -12.30
CA LEU A 187 13.88 -6.68 -13.03
C LEU A 187 13.76 -6.85 -14.55
N ALA A 188 13.59 -8.07 -15.05
CA ALA A 188 13.33 -8.32 -16.46
C ALA A 188 11.90 -7.89 -16.86
N PRO A 189 11.69 -7.45 -18.11
CA PRO A 189 10.33 -7.26 -18.61
C PRO A 189 9.61 -8.60 -18.64
N GLY A 190 8.43 -8.66 -18.02
CA GLY A 190 7.70 -9.91 -17.87
C GLY A 190 6.37 -9.75 -17.14
N PRO A 191 5.69 -10.87 -16.86
CA PRO A 191 4.39 -10.88 -16.20
C PRO A 191 4.45 -10.67 -14.68
N LEU A 192 5.64 -10.80 -14.08
CA LEU A 192 5.82 -10.63 -12.64
C LEU A 192 5.78 -9.14 -12.26
N PRO A 193 5.30 -8.80 -11.05
CA PRO A 193 5.38 -7.44 -10.54
C PRO A 193 6.82 -6.94 -10.53
N SER A 194 7.08 -5.80 -11.17
CA SER A 194 8.45 -5.31 -11.22
C SER A 194 8.95 -4.88 -9.84
N TRP A 195 10.18 -5.27 -9.51
CA TRP A 195 10.89 -4.80 -8.31
C TRP A 195 11.73 -3.54 -8.58
N ASN A 196 11.48 -2.85 -9.71
CA ASN A 196 12.03 -1.52 -9.92
C ASN A 196 11.57 -0.55 -8.81
N GLY A 197 12.42 0.43 -8.49
CA GLY A 197 12.24 1.30 -7.32
C GLY A 197 12.74 0.71 -6.01
N CYS A 198 13.28 -0.52 -6.00
CA CYS A 198 13.92 -1.11 -4.83
C CYS A 198 15.45 -0.92 -4.85
N SER A 199 16.04 -0.93 -3.65
CA SER A 199 17.48 -1.00 -3.42
C SER A 199 17.91 -2.43 -3.12
N PHE A 200 18.80 -2.94 -3.97
CA PHE A 200 19.41 -4.27 -3.88
C PHE A 200 20.79 -4.11 -3.24
N ASN A 201 20.81 -4.21 -1.91
CA ASN A 201 22.02 -3.96 -1.13
C ASN A 201 22.87 -5.23 -0.98
N LEU A 202 23.87 -5.39 -1.83
CA LEU A 202 24.79 -6.51 -1.81
C LEU A 202 26.09 -6.19 -1.06
N ARG A 203 26.15 -5.06 -0.32
CA ARG A 203 27.39 -4.58 0.30
C ARG A 203 28.17 -5.67 1.04
N ASN A 204 29.46 -5.77 0.76
CA ASN A 204 30.40 -6.76 1.34
C ASN A 204 30.03 -8.23 1.10
N ALA A 205 29.12 -8.54 0.16
CA ALA A 205 28.81 -9.92 -0.19
C ALA A 205 29.98 -10.56 -0.95
N VAL A 206 30.22 -11.86 -0.68
CA VAL A 206 31.02 -12.73 -1.53
C VAL A 206 30.08 -13.42 -2.51
N LEU A 207 30.33 -13.28 -3.80
CA LEU A 207 29.44 -13.73 -4.88
C LEU A 207 30.23 -14.58 -5.87
N ASP A 208 29.74 -15.78 -6.19
CA ASP A 208 30.37 -16.68 -7.16
C ASP A 208 30.03 -16.29 -8.60
N ALA A 209 28.77 -16.01 -8.91
CA ALA A 209 28.38 -15.41 -10.19
C ALA A 209 27.10 -14.60 -10.00
N ILE A 210 26.94 -13.55 -10.80
CA ILE A 210 25.74 -12.70 -10.76
C ILE A 210 25.15 -12.66 -12.17
N GLY A 211 24.16 -13.53 -12.40
CA GLY A 211 23.44 -13.60 -13.66
C GLY A 211 22.23 -12.67 -13.69
N LEU A 212 22.36 -11.51 -14.33
CA LEU A 212 21.26 -10.56 -14.55
C LEU A 212 21.04 -10.21 -16.04
N PRO A 213 21.04 -11.18 -16.98
CA PRO A 213 20.84 -10.86 -18.38
C PRO A 213 19.39 -10.42 -18.65
N GLY A 214 19.25 -9.41 -19.51
CA GLY A 214 17.97 -8.89 -20.00
C GLY A 214 17.16 -8.07 -18.99
N ILE A 215 17.76 -7.67 -17.86
CA ILE A 215 17.08 -6.82 -16.88
C ILE A 215 16.81 -5.42 -17.44
N HIS A 216 15.79 -4.74 -16.90
CA HIS A 216 15.47 -3.36 -17.20
C HIS A 216 15.49 -2.55 -15.89
N LEU A 217 16.51 -1.70 -15.72
CA LEU A 217 16.58 -0.76 -14.60
C LEU A 217 15.88 0.55 -14.97
N THR A 218 15.04 1.02 -14.05
CA THR A 218 14.41 2.34 -14.12
C THR A 218 14.79 3.20 -12.91
N ASP A 219 14.30 4.44 -12.89
CA ASP A 219 14.48 5.35 -11.77
C ASP A 219 14.01 4.77 -10.43
N GLY A 220 14.73 5.16 -9.36
CA GLY A 220 14.53 4.66 -8.01
C GLY A 220 15.17 3.29 -7.74
N THR A 221 15.56 2.53 -8.76
CA THR A 221 16.26 1.25 -8.59
C THR A 221 17.73 1.48 -8.25
N HIS A 222 18.26 0.78 -7.25
CA HIS A 222 19.67 0.86 -6.87
C HIS A 222 20.31 -0.52 -6.72
N LEU A 223 21.32 -0.84 -7.53
CA LEU A 223 22.16 -2.02 -7.35
C LEU A 223 23.45 -1.60 -6.62
N ASN A 224 23.63 -2.05 -5.39
CA ASN A 224 24.76 -1.64 -4.57
C ASN A 224 25.76 -2.79 -4.39
N PHE A 225 26.89 -2.70 -5.10
CA PHE A 225 28.01 -3.64 -5.05
C PHE A 225 29.17 -3.15 -4.17
N THR A 226 28.95 -2.16 -3.30
CA THR A 226 30.01 -1.60 -2.45
C THR A 226 30.72 -2.69 -1.65
N GLY A 227 32.04 -2.79 -1.75
CA GLY A 227 32.83 -3.78 -1.02
C GLY A 227 32.55 -5.25 -1.39
N CYS A 228 31.74 -5.52 -2.41
CA CYS A 228 31.50 -6.89 -2.85
C CYS A 228 32.79 -7.53 -3.34
N ARG A 229 32.87 -8.85 -3.23
CA ARG A 229 33.93 -9.64 -3.84
C ARG A 229 33.32 -10.69 -4.75
N VAL A 230 33.53 -10.53 -6.05
CA VAL A 230 33.09 -11.50 -7.06
C VAL A 230 34.25 -12.46 -7.28
N VAL A 231 34.10 -13.68 -6.75
CA VAL A 231 35.19 -14.66 -6.63
C VAL A 231 35.25 -15.68 -7.75
N GLY A 232 34.16 -15.82 -8.50
CA GLY A 232 34.06 -16.65 -9.69
C GLY A 232 33.30 -15.96 -10.81
N GLY A 233 33.14 -16.65 -11.94
CA GLY A 233 32.16 -16.30 -12.96
C GLY A 233 32.23 -14.87 -13.51
N ALA A 234 31.06 -14.30 -13.78
CA ALA A 234 30.92 -12.95 -14.31
C ALA A 234 29.74 -12.24 -13.65
N VAL A 235 29.78 -10.91 -13.67
CA VAL A 235 28.58 -10.09 -13.47
C VAL A 235 27.96 -9.89 -14.86
N ASP A 236 27.03 -10.78 -15.19
CA ASP A 236 26.41 -10.86 -16.51
C ASP A 236 25.21 -9.91 -16.61
N LEU A 237 25.37 -8.85 -17.40
CA LEU A 237 24.37 -7.84 -17.72
C LEU A 237 24.07 -7.83 -19.22
N ARG A 238 24.27 -8.96 -19.92
CA ARG A 238 24.00 -9.05 -21.36
C ARG A 238 22.55 -8.69 -21.68
N GLY A 239 22.35 -7.86 -22.68
CA GLY A 239 21.03 -7.38 -23.10
C GLY A 239 20.32 -6.51 -22.06
N ALA A 240 20.99 -6.05 -21.00
CA ALA A 240 20.37 -5.19 -20.00
C ALA A 240 20.02 -3.82 -20.57
N ARG A 241 18.86 -3.29 -20.19
CA ARG A 241 18.46 -1.90 -20.46
C ARG A 241 18.58 -1.11 -19.17
N LEU A 242 19.56 -0.22 -19.10
CA LEU A 242 19.87 0.58 -17.94
C LEU A 242 19.35 2.00 -18.21
N ALA A 243 18.04 2.20 -18.00
CA ALA A 243 17.30 3.41 -18.39
C ALA A 243 16.99 4.32 -17.18
N GLY A 244 17.95 4.47 -16.27
CA GLY A 244 17.80 5.19 -15.00
C GLY A 244 18.32 4.41 -13.79
N GLY A 245 18.02 4.91 -12.60
CA GLY A 245 18.49 4.29 -11.35
C GLY A 245 20.00 4.45 -11.12
N ARG A 246 20.54 3.66 -10.20
CA ARG A 246 21.93 3.76 -9.73
C ARG A 246 22.60 2.39 -9.65
N MET A 247 23.88 2.34 -9.99
CA MET A 247 24.77 1.21 -9.70
C MET A 247 26.02 1.73 -8.97
N THR A 248 26.36 1.14 -7.82
CA THR A 248 27.52 1.57 -7.00
C THR A 248 28.54 0.44 -6.89
N PHE A 249 29.83 0.75 -7.10
CA PHE A 249 30.94 -0.21 -7.21
C PHE A 249 32.11 0.09 -6.27
N THR A 250 31.98 1.05 -5.36
CA THR A 250 33.07 1.47 -4.48
C THR A 250 33.67 0.29 -3.70
N GLY A 251 34.96 0.02 -3.89
CA GLY A 251 35.65 -1.10 -3.25
C GLY A 251 35.20 -2.48 -3.74
N LEU A 252 34.54 -2.58 -4.89
CA LEU A 252 34.25 -3.86 -5.53
C LEU A 252 35.55 -4.53 -5.97
N GLU A 253 35.70 -5.79 -5.60
CA GLU A 253 36.83 -6.64 -5.98
C GLU A 253 36.36 -7.73 -6.96
N LEU A 254 36.96 -7.75 -8.15
CA LEU A 254 36.80 -8.82 -9.13
C LEU A 254 38.01 -9.74 -9.04
N VAL A 255 37.82 -11.00 -8.67
CA VAL A 255 38.90 -11.97 -8.42
C VAL A 255 38.92 -13.04 -9.51
N ALA A 256 40.09 -13.64 -9.76
CA ALA A 256 40.25 -14.82 -10.60
C ALA A 256 39.66 -14.72 -12.02
N GLY A 257 39.74 -13.54 -12.65
CA GLY A 257 39.24 -13.31 -14.00
C GLY A 257 37.74 -12.98 -14.07
N ALA A 258 37.08 -12.79 -12.92
CA ALA A 258 35.74 -12.23 -12.88
C ALA A 258 35.71 -10.85 -13.58
N ARG A 259 34.64 -10.62 -14.35
CA ARG A 259 34.45 -9.41 -15.14
C ARG A 259 32.99 -9.06 -15.27
N PHE A 260 32.70 -7.81 -15.62
CA PHE A 260 31.36 -7.46 -16.10
C PHE A 260 31.22 -7.84 -17.58
N VAL A 261 30.03 -8.29 -17.96
CA VAL A 261 29.70 -8.60 -19.35
C VAL A 261 28.47 -7.80 -19.75
N PHE A 262 28.63 -6.94 -20.76
CA PHE A 262 27.60 -5.99 -21.21
C PHE A 262 27.16 -6.23 -22.67
N ASP A 263 27.38 -7.42 -23.24
CA ASP A 263 27.05 -7.67 -24.65
C ASP A 263 25.57 -7.35 -24.94
N GLY A 264 25.32 -6.42 -25.86
CA GLY A 264 23.97 -5.96 -26.21
C GLY A 264 23.24 -5.16 -25.13
N ALA A 265 23.93 -4.77 -24.04
CA ALA A 265 23.39 -3.88 -23.03
C ALA A 265 23.41 -2.42 -23.54
N VAL A 266 22.49 -1.61 -23.02
CA VAL A 266 22.39 -0.19 -23.32
C VAL A 266 22.21 0.57 -22.01
N ALA A 267 22.91 1.70 -21.86
CA ALA A 267 22.76 2.58 -20.71
C ALA A 267 22.37 4.01 -21.13
N GLU A 268 21.23 4.45 -20.65
CA GLU A 268 20.67 5.78 -20.84
C GLU A 268 20.20 6.32 -19.48
N GLY A 269 20.94 7.25 -18.89
CA GLY A 269 20.53 7.91 -17.64
C GLY A 269 20.79 7.12 -16.34
N THR A 270 21.23 5.86 -16.40
CA THR A 270 21.72 5.16 -15.19
C THR A 270 22.98 5.81 -14.64
N ARG A 271 23.01 6.03 -13.32
CA ARG A 271 24.17 6.58 -12.63
C ARG A 271 25.11 5.46 -12.18
N PHE A 272 26.33 5.47 -12.69
CA PHE A 272 27.40 4.57 -12.27
C PHE A 272 28.32 5.30 -11.29
N GLU A 273 28.44 4.79 -10.07
CA GLU A 273 29.22 5.40 -8.99
C GLU A 273 30.33 4.45 -8.53
N GLY A 274 31.57 4.92 -8.52
CA GLY A 274 32.72 4.19 -8.02
C GLY A 274 34.00 4.97 -8.31
N ASP A 275 34.97 4.89 -7.41
CA ASP A 275 36.28 5.52 -7.58
C ASP A 275 37.39 4.56 -7.13
N PRO A 276 38.09 3.91 -8.10
CA PRO A 276 37.82 3.90 -9.53
C PRO A 276 36.56 3.07 -9.91
N LEU A 277 36.01 3.30 -11.11
CA LEU A 277 35.06 2.35 -11.72
C LEU A 277 35.78 1.07 -12.15
N PRO A 278 35.11 -0.10 -12.13
CA PRO A 278 35.65 -1.33 -12.72
C PRO A 278 35.96 -1.11 -14.21
N ALA A 279 37.07 -1.68 -14.69
CA ALA A 279 37.56 -1.45 -16.06
C ALA A 279 36.51 -1.79 -17.13
N ASP A 280 35.78 -2.90 -16.97
CA ASP A 280 34.71 -3.31 -17.89
C ASP A 280 33.54 -2.33 -17.90
N VAL A 281 33.21 -1.74 -16.75
CA VAL A 281 32.15 -0.72 -16.62
C VAL A 281 32.60 0.58 -17.29
N ALA A 282 33.84 1.01 -17.05
CA ALA A 282 34.39 2.19 -17.70
C ALA A 282 34.46 2.02 -19.24
N ALA A 283 34.86 0.84 -19.72
CA ALA A 283 34.88 0.51 -21.15
C ALA A 283 33.48 0.52 -21.77
N PHE A 284 32.49 -0.05 -21.07
CA PHE A 284 31.09 -0.02 -21.51
C PHE A 284 30.52 1.40 -21.62
N LEU A 285 30.88 2.31 -20.71
CA LEU A 285 30.40 3.70 -20.73
C LEU A 285 31.12 4.58 -21.78
N ALA A 286 32.26 4.14 -22.29
CA ALA A 286 33.05 4.88 -23.27
C ALA A 286 32.69 4.52 -24.73
N GLY A 287 32.02 3.39 -24.96
CA GLY A 287 31.58 2.91 -26.27
C GLY A 287 30.14 3.29 -26.58
#